data_AF-A0A1H2ZVQ0-F1
#
_entry.id   AF-A0A1H2ZVQ0-F1
#
_cell.length_a   1.000
_cell.length_b   1.000
_cell.length_c   1.000
_cell.angle_alpha   90.00
_cell.angle_beta   90.00
_cell.angle_gamma   90.00
#
_symmetry.space_group_name_H-M   'P 1'
#
loop_
_entity.id
_entity.type
_entity.pdbx_description
1 polymer ?
#
loop_
_entity_poly.entity_id
_entity_poly.type
_entity_poly.pdbx_seq_one_letter_code
_entity_poly.pdbx_strand_id
1 'polypeptide(L)'
;MPAWKKFTGSEEQIIEMKTSKEGFKICTKAGTESNIWKACDVFSEQRVDALLKDNGIDVYMICQPHPHAEMIIEWARTGRDVYWYNGCGQWVIDDNPVWWADMKYSFNPDGQSVHL
;
A
#
# COMPACT_ATOMS: atom_id res chain seq x y z
N MET A 1 7.18 6.69 -0.04
CA MET A 1 6.20 6.26 0.99
C MET A 1 5.04 7.23 0.97
N PRO A 2 3.79 6.76 1.07
CA PRO A 2 2.65 7.65 1.21
C PRO A 2 2.80 8.46 2.51
N ALA A 3 2.61 9.78 2.39
CA ALA A 3 2.70 10.69 3.51
C ALA A 3 1.29 11.11 3.95
N TRP A 4 1.08 11.21 5.26
CA TRP A 4 -0.13 11.79 5.82
C TRP A 4 -0.24 13.26 5.41
N LYS A 5 -1.39 13.63 4.85
CA LYS A 5 -1.74 14.98 4.43
C LYS A 5 -2.74 15.58 5.41
N LYS A 6 -2.57 16.86 5.76
CA LYS A 6 -3.56 17.58 6.57
C LYS A 6 -4.90 17.61 5.84
N PHE A 7 -5.96 17.20 6.53
CA PHE A 7 -7.30 17.29 5.98
C PHE A 7 -7.89 18.68 6.25
N THR A 8 -8.35 19.33 5.19
CA THR A 8 -9.04 20.63 5.22
C THR A 8 -10.49 20.53 4.76
N GLY A 9 -10.90 19.39 4.19
CA GLY A 9 -12.23 19.21 3.62
C GLY A 9 -12.40 19.83 2.24
N SER A 10 -11.31 20.19 1.55
CA SER A 10 -11.40 20.74 0.20
C SER A 10 -11.94 19.70 -0.79
N GLU A 11 -12.60 20.19 -1.84
CA GLU A 11 -13.19 19.33 -2.87
C GLU A 11 -12.13 18.46 -3.55
N GLU A 12 -10.92 18.99 -3.76
CA GLU A 12 -9.79 18.26 -4.34
C GLU A 12 -9.36 17.08 -3.46
N GLN A 13 -9.32 17.25 -2.13
CA GLN A 13 -8.98 16.16 -1.20
C GLN A 13 -10.05 15.08 -1.21
N ILE A 14 -11.32 15.47 -1.27
CA ILE A 14 -12.45 14.54 -1.35
C ILE A 14 -12.38 13.74 -2.67
N ILE A 15 -12.14 14.41 -3.79
CA ILE A 15 -11.97 13.75 -5.10
C ILE A 15 -10.76 12.81 -5.07
N GLU A 16 -9.62 13.24 -4.52
CA GLU A 16 -8.41 12.41 -4.40
C GLU A 16 -8.69 11.11 -3.62
N MET A 17 -9.40 11.19 -2.49
CA MET A 17 -9.77 10.01 -1.71
C MET A 17 -10.78 9.12 -2.44
N LYS A 18 -11.79 9.71 -3.09
CA LYS A 18 -12.82 8.97 -3.84
C LYS A 18 -12.25 8.22 -5.05
N THR A 19 -11.25 8.80 -5.71
CA THR A 19 -10.65 8.24 -6.93
C THR A 19 -9.42 7.37 -6.67
N SER A 20 -8.99 7.24 -5.41
CA SER A 20 -7.86 6.38 -5.05
C SER A 20 -8.15 4.91 -5.33
N LYS A 21 -7.38 4.32 -6.26
CA LYS A 21 -7.49 2.91 -6.64
C LYS A 21 -7.18 1.94 -5.50
N GLU A 22 -6.15 2.24 -4.72
CA GLU A 22 -5.72 1.39 -3.60
C GLU A 22 -6.40 1.78 -2.27
N GLY A 23 -7.26 2.80 -2.30
CA GLY A 23 -7.99 3.30 -1.16
C GLY A 23 -7.22 4.36 -0.36
N PHE A 24 -7.78 4.72 0.79
CA PHE A 24 -7.25 5.76 1.66
C PHE A 24 -7.45 5.38 3.13
N LYS A 25 -6.66 6.00 4.01
CA LYS A 25 -6.86 5.98 5.46
C LYS A 25 -7.10 7.39 5.95
N ILE A 26 -7.82 7.50 7.06
CA ILE A 26 -7.94 8.74 7.82
C ILE A 26 -7.41 8.54 9.24
N CYS A 27 -6.95 9.62 9.84
CA CYS A 27 -6.72 9.71 11.27
C CYS A 27 -7.54 10.89 11.80
N THR A 28 -8.28 10.64 12.88
CA THR A 28 -9.11 11.65 13.53
C THR A 28 -8.29 12.55 14.43
N LYS A 29 -8.84 13.71 14.81
CA LYS A 29 -8.22 14.63 15.79
C LYS A 29 -8.01 13.99 17.18
N ALA A 30 -8.72 12.91 17.47
CA ALA A 30 -8.54 12.10 18.67
C ALA A 30 -7.39 11.07 18.56
N GLY A 31 -6.73 10.96 17.41
CA GLY A 31 -5.64 10.03 17.16
C GLY A 31 -6.08 8.63 16.70
N THR A 32 -7.37 8.41 16.46
CA THR A 32 -7.88 7.11 15.97
C THR A 32 -7.69 6.99 14.46
N GLU A 33 -7.00 5.94 14.02
CA GLU A 33 -6.82 5.58 12.61
C GLU A 33 -7.93 4.66 12.10
N SER A 34 -8.32 4.83 10.84
CA SER A 34 -9.24 3.93 10.14
C SER A 34 -8.54 2.69 9.56
N ASN A 35 -9.34 1.68 9.20
CA ASN A 35 -8.91 0.69 8.20
C ASN A 35 -8.72 1.36 6.83
N ILE A 36 -8.12 0.64 5.87
CA ILE A 36 -8.08 1.09 4.47
C ILE A 36 -9.51 1.08 3.92
N TRP A 37 -9.96 2.22 3.41
CA TRP A 37 -11.25 2.38 2.78
C TRP A 37 -11.09 2.57 1.27
N LYS A 38 -11.92 1.87 0.50
CA LYS A 38 -12.13 2.12 -0.92
C LYS A 38 -13.52 2.68 -1.10
N ALA A 39 -13.62 3.82 -1.79
CA ALA A 39 -14.90 4.51 -1.95
C ALA A 39 -15.96 3.63 -2.63
N CYS A 40 -15.54 2.72 -3.51
CA CYS A 40 -16.42 1.75 -4.18
C CYS A 40 -16.85 0.56 -3.31
N ASP A 41 -16.06 0.18 -2.30
CA ASP A 41 -16.26 -1.09 -1.57
C ASP A 41 -16.96 -0.90 -0.23
N VAL A 42 -16.80 0.26 0.41
CA VAL A 42 -17.14 0.44 1.84
C VAL A 42 -18.44 1.23 2.04
N PHE A 43 -18.86 2.00 1.03
CA PHE A 43 -19.91 3.00 1.18
C PHE A 43 -20.70 3.19 -0.12
N SER A 44 -22.01 3.43 -0.01
CA SER A 44 -22.67 4.22 -1.06
C SER A 44 -22.00 5.60 -1.08
N GLU A 45 -21.83 6.25 -2.23
CA GLU A 45 -21.15 7.57 -2.34
C GLU A 45 -21.60 8.57 -1.26
N GLN A 46 -22.90 8.54 -0.91
CA GLN A 46 -23.51 9.37 0.12
C GLN A 46 -22.90 9.20 1.53
N ARG A 47 -22.43 8.01 1.90
CA ARG A 47 -21.80 7.76 3.21
C ARG A 47 -20.35 8.26 3.27
N VAL A 48 -19.61 8.19 2.15
CA VAL A 48 -18.26 8.79 2.07
C VAL A 48 -18.37 10.30 2.24
N ASP A 49 -19.35 10.92 1.57
CA ASP A 49 -19.55 12.38 1.67
C ASP A 49 -19.96 12.82 3.08
N ALA A 50 -20.82 12.07 3.76
CA ALA A 50 -21.20 12.39 5.14
C ALA A 50 -20.00 12.30 6.10
N LEU A 51 -19.16 11.28 5.93
CA LEU A 51 -17.96 11.06 6.73
C LEU A 51 -16.88 12.12 6.46
N LEU A 52 -16.64 12.47 5.19
CA LEU A 52 -15.63 13.47 4.81
C LEU A 52 -16.06 14.90 5.12
N LYS A 53 -17.36 15.14 5.31
CA LYS A 53 -17.91 16.40 5.82
C LYS A 53 -17.88 16.48 7.35
N ASP A 54 -17.55 15.41 8.04
CA ASP A 54 -17.36 15.45 9.48
C ASP A 54 -16.02 16.15 9.82
N ASN A 55 -16.08 17.08 10.76
CA ASN A 55 -14.92 17.87 11.19
C ASN A 55 -13.99 17.09 12.14
N GLY A 56 -14.23 15.80 12.34
CA GLY A 56 -13.43 14.90 13.17
C GLY A 56 -12.10 14.48 12.55
N ILE A 57 -11.90 14.65 11.24
CA ILE A 57 -10.68 14.22 10.54
C ILE A 57 -9.54 15.22 10.75
N ASP A 58 -8.34 14.72 11.06
CA ASP A 58 -7.13 15.53 11.20
C ASP A 58 -6.24 15.43 9.97
N VAL A 59 -5.93 14.20 9.56
CA VAL A 59 -5.09 13.88 8.41
C VAL A 59 -5.68 12.71 7.64
N TYR A 60 -5.33 12.61 6.36
CA TYR A 60 -5.64 11.47 5.50
C TYR A 60 -4.40 11.01 4.74
N MET A 61 -4.42 9.78 4.24
CA MET A 61 -3.33 9.22 3.46
C MET A 61 -3.90 8.40 2.30
N ILE A 62 -3.42 8.67 1.08
CA ILE A 62 -3.71 7.84 -0.09
C ILE A 62 -2.79 6.62 -0.06
N CYS A 63 -3.37 5.43 -0.06
CA CYS A 63 -2.59 4.20 -0.07
C CYS A 63 -1.90 4.05 -1.43
N GLN A 64 -0.67 3.56 -1.41
CA GLN A 64 0.08 3.19 -2.60
C GLN A 64 0.38 1.69 -2.51
N PRO A 65 0.41 0.98 -3.64
CA PRO A 65 0.76 -0.43 -3.61
C PRO A 65 2.18 -0.58 -3.07
N HIS A 66 2.44 -1.71 -2.38
CA HIS A 66 3.79 -2.05 -1.96
C HIS A 66 4.70 -2.13 -3.21
N PRO A 67 5.95 -1.63 -3.18
CA PRO A 67 6.85 -1.70 -4.34
C PRO A 67 7.06 -3.12 -4.89
N HIS A 68 6.92 -4.11 -4.03
CA HIS A 68 7.05 -5.54 -4.36
C HIS A 68 5.70 -6.28 -4.37
N ALA A 69 4.56 -5.58 -4.45
CA ALA A 69 3.23 -6.20 -4.34
C ALA A 69 3.02 -7.37 -5.30
N GLU A 70 3.40 -7.22 -6.57
CA GLU A 70 3.26 -8.28 -7.58
C GLU A 70 4.12 -9.50 -7.24
N MET A 71 5.36 -9.28 -6.80
CA MET A 71 6.26 -10.37 -6.37
C MET A 71 5.74 -11.07 -5.12
N ILE A 72 5.23 -10.34 -4.13
CA ILE A 72 4.62 -10.91 -2.92
C ILE A 72 3.47 -11.84 -3.31
N ILE A 73 2.60 -11.41 -4.23
CA ILE A 73 1.46 -12.21 -4.72
C ILE A 73 1.96 -13.46 -5.43
N GLU A 74 2.96 -13.34 -6.32
CA GLU A 74 3.51 -14.49 -7.03
C GLU A 74 4.17 -15.50 -6.06
N TRP A 75 4.95 -15.02 -5.10
CA TRP A 75 5.57 -15.83 -4.06
C TRP A 75 4.51 -16.56 -3.24
N ALA A 76 3.50 -15.85 -2.73
CA ALA A 76 2.41 -16.45 -1.96
C ALA A 76 1.62 -17.50 -2.76
N ARG A 77 1.50 -17.32 -4.08
CA ARG A 77 0.80 -18.28 -4.97
C ARG A 77 1.62 -19.52 -5.29
N THR A 78 2.93 -19.38 -5.44
CA THR A 78 3.79 -20.43 -6.02
C THR A 78 4.72 -21.09 -5.02
N GLY A 79 5.06 -20.42 -3.92
CA GLY A 79 6.08 -20.86 -2.97
C GLY A 79 7.49 -20.93 -3.56
N ARG A 80 7.74 -20.32 -4.73
CA ARG A 80 9.06 -20.35 -5.38
C ARG A 80 10.10 -19.59 -4.56
N ASP A 81 11.35 -20.00 -4.66
CA ASP A 81 12.47 -19.35 -3.98
C ASP A 81 12.56 -17.86 -4.34
N VAL A 82 12.68 -17.03 -3.31
CA VAL A 82 12.94 -15.58 -3.42
C VAL A 82 14.33 -15.31 -2.91
N TYR A 83 15.03 -14.42 -3.60
CA TYR A 83 16.33 -13.93 -3.21
C TYR A 83 16.20 -12.45 -2.85
N TRP A 84 16.91 -12.02 -1.81
CA TRP A 84 17.10 -10.60 -1.52
C TRP A 84 18.57 -10.22 -1.60
N TYR A 85 18.82 -8.97 -1.95
CA TYR A 85 20.17 -8.44 -2.07
C TYR A 85 20.64 -7.89 -0.74
N ASN A 86 21.57 -8.58 -0.09
CA ASN A 86 22.03 -8.25 1.24
C ASN A 86 23.02 -7.07 1.26
N GLY A 87 23.32 -6.57 2.46
CA GLY A 87 24.28 -5.47 2.66
C GLY A 87 25.74 -5.78 2.27
N CYS A 88 26.06 -7.06 2.02
CA CYS A 88 27.37 -7.50 1.53
C CYS A 88 27.44 -7.52 -0.01
N GLY A 89 26.37 -7.13 -0.71
CA GLY A 89 26.32 -7.09 -2.16
C GLY A 89 26.07 -8.46 -2.80
N GLN A 90 25.40 -9.37 -2.10
CA GLN A 90 25.13 -10.74 -2.54
C GLN A 90 23.63 -11.02 -2.57
N TRP A 91 23.20 -11.85 -3.52
CA TRP A 91 21.88 -12.45 -3.50
C TRP A 91 21.86 -13.65 -2.56
N VAL A 92 20.92 -13.67 -1.63
CA VAL A 92 20.74 -14.78 -0.70
C VAL A 92 19.28 -15.21 -0.71
N ILE A 93 19.06 -16.53 -0.68
CA ILE A 93 17.72 -17.09 -0.58
C ILE A 93 17.09 -16.71 0.77
N ASP A 94 15.79 -16.42 0.76
CA ASP A 94 15.00 -16.14 1.95
C ASP A 94 13.69 -16.90 1.90
N ASP A 95 13.55 -17.85 2.83
CA ASP A 95 12.37 -18.69 2.96
C ASP A 95 11.18 -17.92 3.58
N ASN A 96 11.44 -16.78 4.22
CA ASN A 96 10.42 -15.95 4.85
C ASN A 96 10.70 -14.45 4.66
N PRO A 97 10.62 -13.95 3.40
CA PRO A 97 10.94 -12.58 3.08
C PRO A 97 10.06 -11.59 3.84
N VAL A 98 10.70 -10.66 4.55
CA VAL A 98 10.02 -9.55 5.26
C VAL A 98 9.47 -8.50 4.28
N TRP A 99 9.93 -8.52 3.02
CA TRP A 99 9.54 -7.58 1.96
C TRP A 99 9.72 -6.12 2.35
N TRP A 100 10.92 -5.74 2.80
CA TRP A 100 11.22 -4.33 3.04
C TRP A 100 11.15 -3.53 1.74
N ALA A 101 10.42 -2.41 1.77
CA ALA A 101 10.09 -1.62 0.58
C ALA A 101 11.32 -1.01 -0.13
N ASP A 102 12.45 -0.91 0.55
CA ASP A 102 13.71 -0.35 0.07
C ASP A 102 14.74 -1.41 -0.33
N MET A 103 14.45 -2.69 -0.12
CA MET A 103 15.34 -3.78 -0.49
C MET A 103 15.10 -4.26 -1.92
N LYS A 104 16.09 -4.95 -2.47
CA LYS A 104 15.96 -5.60 -3.77
C LYS A 104 15.61 -7.06 -3.57
N TYR A 105 14.59 -7.50 -4.29
CA TYR A 105 14.17 -8.90 -4.35
C TYR A 105 14.23 -9.37 -5.81
N SER A 106 14.51 -10.65 -6.00
CA SER A 106 14.45 -11.29 -7.32
C SER A 106 14.06 -12.76 -7.15
N PHE A 107 13.30 -13.29 -8.11
CA PHE A 107 13.13 -14.73 -8.22
C PHE A 107 14.25 -15.40 -9.04
N ASN A 108 14.98 -14.62 -9.85
CA ASN A 108 16.05 -15.08 -10.74
C ASN A 108 17.23 -14.08 -10.66
N PRO A 109 18.00 -14.06 -9.56
CA PRO A 109 19.07 -13.08 -9.34
C PRO A 109 20.20 -13.12 -10.37
N ASP A 110 20.47 -14.30 -10.94
CA ASP A 110 21.56 -14.52 -11.90
C ASP A 110 21.12 -14.39 -13.38
N GLY A 111 19.88 -13.96 -13.63
CA GLY A 111 19.36 -13.71 -14.98
C GLY A 111 19.13 -14.96 -15.84
N GLN A 112 19.23 -16.17 -15.28
CA GLN A 112 18.84 -17.38 -16.00
C GLN A 112 17.32 -17.46 -16.11
N SER A 113 16.80 -17.36 -17.33
CA SER A 113 15.40 -17.58 -17.63
C SER A 113 15.05 -19.05 -17.42
N VAL A 114 14.26 -19.33 -16.37
CA VAL A 114 13.61 -20.64 -16.22
C VAL A 114 12.55 -20.72 -17.32
N HIS A 115 12.86 -21.44 -18.40
CA HIS A 115 11.87 -21.84 -19.39
C HIS A 115 10.88 -22.78 -18.69
N LEU A 116 9.64 -22.31 -18.52
CA LEU A 116 8.49 -23.16 -18.21
C LEU A 116 8.08 -23.95 -19.46
#